data_AF-A0A8N4L7Z4-F1
#
_entry.id   AF-A0A8N4L7Z4-F1
#
_cell.length_a   1.000
_cell.length_b   1.000
_cell.length_c   1.000
_cell.angle_alpha   90.00
_cell.angle_beta   90.00
_cell.angle_gamma   90.00
#
_symmetry.space_group_name_H-M   'P 1'
#
loop_
_entity.id
_entity.type
_entity.pdbx_description
1 polymer ?
#
loop_
_entity_poly.entity_id
_entity_poly.type
_entity_poly.pdbx_seq_one_letter_code
_entity_poly.pdbx_strand_id
1 'polypeptide(L)'
;MMLFLVQDIAGNLTSMPGILISCVFSSAVSTMFASLNALTGVVYLDYIQPHIKHTEKRSNLIMRVFICACGVYSIVAGVIVEKFSSILQVIYSNGGITFGSVFGVYLYMYNIHFPKQGCLLVGVGKHDINDGNCYGGTRTSKI
;
A
#
# COMPACT_ATOMS: atom_id res chain seq x y z
N MET A 1 14.22 -19.30 -2.35
CA MET A 1 13.94 -20.73 -2.61
C MET A 1 14.00 -21.06 -4.11
N MET A 2 13.08 -20.57 -4.94
CA MET A 2 12.99 -20.97 -6.36
C MET A 2 14.24 -20.60 -7.21
N LEU A 3 14.82 -19.41 -7.01
CA LEU A 3 16.01 -18.95 -7.75
C LEU A 3 17.29 -19.74 -7.43
N PHE A 4 17.39 -20.29 -6.22
CA PHE A 4 18.53 -21.11 -5.79
C PHE A 4 18.48 -22.48 -6.46
N LEU A 5 17.26 -23.04 -6.57
CA LEU A 5 17.02 -24.32 -7.24
C LEU A 5 17.36 -24.26 -8.74
N VAL A 6 17.12 -23.11 -9.39
CA VAL A 6 17.55 -22.90 -10.78
C VAL A 6 19.07 -22.78 -10.90
N GLN A 7 19.77 -22.18 -9.94
CA GLN A 7 21.23 -22.17 -9.91
C GLN A 7 21.83 -23.57 -9.75
N ASP A 8 21.20 -24.41 -8.94
CA ASP A 8 21.65 -25.78 -8.66
C ASP A 8 21.50 -26.69 -9.90
N ILE A 9 20.36 -26.60 -10.61
CA ILE A 9 20.08 -27.42 -11.79
C ILE A 9 20.80 -26.90 -13.05
N ALA A 10 20.97 -25.58 -13.19
CA ALA A 10 21.61 -24.95 -14.35
C ALA A 10 23.12 -24.74 -14.19
N GLY A 11 23.77 -25.34 -13.18
CA GLY A 11 25.18 -25.13 -12.82
C GLY A 11 26.21 -25.39 -13.93
N ASN A 12 25.81 -26.03 -15.03
CA ASN A 12 26.67 -26.23 -16.22
C ASN A 12 26.76 -24.99 -17.14
N LEU A 13 25.91 -23.97 -16.94
CA LEU A 13 25.85 -22.74 -17.74
C LEU A 13 25.93 -21.49 -16.86
N THR A 14 27.14 -20.97 -16.65
CA THR A 14 27.45 -19.79 -15.82
C THR A 14 26.62 -18.52 -16.14
N SER A 15 26.10 -18.38 -17.36
CA SER A 15 25.38 -17.16 -17.79
C SER A 15 23.90 -17.11 -17.41
N MET A 16 23.28 -18.27 -17.12
CA MET A 16 21.84 -18.37 -16.82
C MET A 16 21.41 -17.64 -15.53
N PRO A 17 22.11 -17.75 -14.38
CA PRO A 17 21.68 -17.08 -13.16
C PRO A 17 21.67 -15.54 -13.24
N GLY A 18 22.61 -14.95 -13.98
CA GLY A 18 22.70 -13.49 -14.13
C GLY A 18 21.51 -12.89 -14.89
N ILE A 19 21.03 -13.57 -15.93
CA ILE A 19 19.85 -13.15 -16.71
C ILE A 19 18.59 -13.22 -15.84
N LEU A 20 18.47 -14.26 -15.01
CA LEU A 20 17.33 -14.46 -14.12
C LEU A 20 17.24 -13.39 -13.03
N ILE A 21 18.37 -13.07 -12.38
CA ILE A 21 18.42 -12.01 -11.36
C ILE A 21 18.05 -10.65 -11.97
N SER A 22 18.56 -10.37 -13.17
CA SER A 22 18.25 -9.13 -13.90
C SER A 22 16.77 -9.02 -14.28
N CYS A 23 16.15 -10.13 -14.73
CA CYS A 23 14.74 -10.18 -15.09
C CYS A 23 13.80 -9.95 -13.90
N VAL A 24 14.07 -10.64 -12.78
CA VAL A 24 13.27 -10.50 -11.55
C VAL A 24 13.39 -9.08 -10.99
N PHE A 25 14.60 -8.53 -10.98
CA PHE A 25 14.81 -7.15 -10.55
C PHE A 25 14.05 -6.16 -11.43
N SER A 26 14.12 -6.31 -12.76
CA SER A 26 13.36 -5.46 -13.69
C SER A 26 11.84 -5.57 -13.48
N SER A 27 11.34 -6.79 -13.21
CA SER A 27 9.91 -7.03 -12.96
C SER A 27 9.43 -6.37 -11.66
N ALA A 28 10.20 -6.50 -10.58
CA ALA A 28 9.90 -5.87 -9.30
C ALA A 28 10.00 -4.34 -9.36
N VAL A 29 11.04 -3.84 -10.02
CA VAL A 29 11.30 -2.40 -10.15
C VAL A 29 10.27 -1.73 -11.06
N SER A 30 9.74 -2.42 -12.09
CA SER A 30 8.68 -1.90 -12.96
C SER A 30 7.38 -1.61 -12.18
N THR A 31 6.94 -2.53 -11.33
CA THR A 31 5.72 -2.33 -10.53
C THR A 31 5.93 -1.28 -9.43
N MET A 32 7.13 -1.22 -8.84
CA MET A 32 7.49 -0.18 -7.87
C MET A 32 7.53 1.22 -8.50
N PHE A 33 8.12 1.38 -9.70
CA PHE A 33 8.08 2.67 -10.38
C PHE A 33 6.67 3.05 -10.80
N ALA A 34 5.85 2.09 -11.25
CA ALA A 34 4.44 2.35 -11.55
C ALA A 34 3.66 2.87 -10.33
N SER A 35 3.87 2.28 -9.14
CA SER A 35 3.20 2.73 -7.91
C SER A 35 3.72 4.09 -7.43
N LEU A 36 5.03 4.36 -7.54
CA LEU A 36 5.61 5.67 -7.21
C LEU A 36 5.14 6.77 -8.18
N ASN A 37 5.01 6.45 -9.46
CA ASN A 37 4.47 7.38 -10.46
C ASN A 37 3.00 7.71 -10.17
N ALA A 38 2.19 6.71 -9.79
CA ALA A 38 0.80 6.92 -9.39
C ALA A 38 0.68 7.74 -8.10
N LEU A 39 1.47 7.42 -7.07
CA LEU A 39 1.49 8.15 -5.79
C LEU A 39 1.86 9.61 -5.99
N THR A 40 2.88 9.88 -6.81
CA THR A 40 3.31 11.23 -7.16
C THR A 40 2.21 12.01 -7.88
N GLY A 41 1.46 11.34 -8.76
CA GLY A 41 0.27 11.92 -9.40
C GLY A 41 -0.83 12.27 -8.40
N VAL A 42 -1.12 11.40 -7.43
CA VAL A 42 -2.11 11.66 -6.37
C VAL A 42 -1.66 12.82 -5.49
N VAL A 43 -0.40 12.84 -5.04
CA VAL A 43 0.17 13.95 -4.24
C VAL A 43 0.14 15.25 -5.02
N TYR A 44 0.39 15.22 -6.32
CA TYR A 44 0.29 16.41 -7.17
C TYR A 44 -1.13 16.97 -7.25
N LEU A 45 -2.11 16.09 -7.47
CA LEU A 45 -3.52 16.46 -7.54
C LEU A 45 -4.04 16.98 -6.20
N ASP A 46 -3.64 16.35 -5.08
CA ASP A 46 -4.08 16.71 -3.73
C ASP A 46 -3.41 18.00 -3.20
N TYR A 47 -2.09 18.15 -3.41
CA TYR A 47 -1.30 19.21 -2.78
C TYR A 47 -1.03 20.42 -3.67
N ILE A 48 -0.78 20.21 -4.96
CA ILE A 48 -0.32 21.29 -5.87
C ILE A 48 -1.47 21.94 -6.62
N GLN A 49 -2.47 21.16 -7.03
CA GLN A 49 -3.64 21.68 -7.76
C GLN A 49 -4.41 22.79 -7.01
N PRO A 50 -4.62 22.72 -5.67
CA PRO A 50 -5.33 23.78 -4.95
C PRO A 50 -4.45 24.98 -4.53
N HIS A 51 -3.12 24.85 -4.49
CA HIS A 51 -2.26 25.84 -3.80
C HIS A 51 -1.46 26.79 -4.72
N ILE A 52 -1.22 26.49 -6.00
CA ILE A 52 -0.35 27.32 -6.85
C ILE A 52 -0.85 27.43 -8.32
N LYS A 53 -1.25 28.64 -8.74
CA LYS A 53 -1.13 29.04 -10.15
C LYS A 53 0.35 29.32 -10.40
N HIS A 54 1.08 28.46 -11.14
CA HIS A 54 2.20 28.77 -12.07
C HIS A 54 3.18 27.59 -12.34
N THR A 55 3.58 27.52 -13.62
CA THR A 55 4.71 26.83 -14.28
C THR A 55 4.85 25.31 -14.13
N GLU A 56 4.44 24.60 -15.17
CA GLU A 56 4.58 23.15 -15.41
C GLU A 56 5.98 22.59 -15.10
N LYS A 57 7.04 23.39 -15.32
CA LYS A 57 8.43 22.97 -15.13
C LYS A 57 8.80 22.73 -13.65
N ARG A 58 8.27 23.51 -12.71
CA ARG A 58 8.56 23.32 -11.27
C ARG A 58 7.79 22.15 -10.69
N SER A 59 6.54 22.00 -11.09
CA SER A 59 5.70 20.85 -10.77
C SER A 59 6.40 19.53 -11.10
N ASN A 60 6.91 19.41 -12.33
CA ASN A 60 7.56 18.19 -12.78
C ASN A 60 8.88 17.89 -12.04
N LEU A 61 9.56 18.93 -11.55
CA LEU A 61 10.76 18.78 -10.73
C LEU A 61 10.41 18.27 -9.33
N ILE A 62 9.36 18.80 -8.71
CA ILE A 62 8.88 18.36 -7.39
C ILE A 62 8.46 16.89 -7.43
N MET A 63 7.75 16.49 -8.48
CA MET A 63 7.38 15.09 -8.72
C MET A 63 8.60 14.16 -8.76
N ARG A 64 9.64 14.54 -9.51
CA ARG A 64 10.89 13.75 -9.63
C ARG A 64 11.64 13.63 -8.31
N VAL A 65 11.71 14.72 -7.54
CA VAL A 65 12.36 14.72 -6.22
C VAL A 65 11.59 13.81 -5.25
N PHE A 66 10.26 13.81 -5.30
CA PHE A 66 9.43 12.94 -4.47
C PHE A 66 9.69 11.45 -4.73
N ILE A 67 9.79 11.05 -6.00
CA ILE A 67 10.13 9.67 -6.40
C ILE A 67 11.51 9.26 -5.83
N CYS A 68 12.52 10.14 -5.93
CA CYS A 68 13.84 9.89 -5.34
C CYS A 68 13.77 9.75 -3.81
N ALA A 69 13.01 10.62 -3.13
CA ALA A 69 12.86 10.56 -1.67
C ALA A 69 12.17 9.26 -1.21
N CYS A 70 11.11 8.82 -1.89
CA CYS A 70 10.46 7.53 -1.61
C CYS A 70 11.37 6.32 -1.88
N GLY A 71 12.25 6.41 -2.88
CA GLY A 71 13.29 5.40 -3.12
C GLY A 71 14.26 5.26 -1.95
N VAL A 72 14.78 6.39 -1.45
CA VAL A 72 15.67 6.40 -0.26
C VAL A 72 14.94 5.90 0.98
N TYR A 73 13.69 6.33 1.19
CA TYR A 73 12.85 5.86 2.30
C TYR A 73 12.67 4.33 2.28
N SER A 74 12.47 3.74 1.10
CA SER A 74 12.34 2.29 0.95
C SER A 74 13.60 1.52 1.39
N ILE A 75 14.80 2.07 1.14
CA ILE A 75 16.06 1.46 1.59
C ILE A 75 16.17 1.49 3.11
N VAL A 76 15.84 2.62 3.73
CA VAL A 76 15.86 2.77 5.21
C VAL A 76 14.84 1.84 5.85
N ALA A 77 13.62 1.77 5.31
CA ALA A 77 12.58 0.87 5.79
C ALA A 77 13.01 -0.60 5.69
N GLY A 78 13.74 -1.00 4.64
CA GLY A 78 14.28 -2.36 4.50
C GLY A 78 15.15 -2.78 5.68
N VAL A 79 16.07 -1.92 6.13
CA VAL A 79 16.96 -2.18 7.28
C VAL A 79 16.16 -2.32 8.60
N ILE A 80 15.07 -1.57 8.73
CA ILE A 80 14.19 -1.63 9.91
C ILE A 80 13.41 -2.95 9.91
N VAL A 81 12.94 -3.42 8.74
CA VAL A 81 12.18 -4.66 8.59
C VAL A 81 12.99 -5.89 9.00
N GLU A 82 14.32 -5.89 8.81
CA GLU A 82 15.21 -6.97 9.23
C GLU A 82 15.23 -7.20 10.76
N LYS A 83 14.77 -6.22 11.56
CA LYS A 83 14.69 -6.36 13.02
C LYS A 83 13.41 -7.04 13.50
N PHE A 84 12.45 -7.32 12.62
CA PHE A 84 11.19 -7.97 12.99
C PHE A 84 11.29 -9.49 12.90
N SER A 85 10.90 -10.19 13.97
CA SER A 85 10.90 -11.66 13.98
C SER A 85 9.77 -12.29 13.16
N SER A 86 8.67 -11.55 12.90
CA SER A 86 7.47 -12.04 12.19
C SER A 86 7.02 -11.07 11.09
N ILE A 87 7.87 -10.86 10.09
CA ILE A 87 7.61 -9.91 8.98
C ILE A 87 6.35 -10.27 8.18
N LEU A 88 6.14 -11.56 7.91
CA LEU A 88 4.99 -12.01 7.11
C LEU A 88 3.66 -11.64 7.76
N GLN A 89 3.54 -11.83 9.08
CA GLN A 89 2.31 -11.48 9.82
C GLN A 89 2.02 -9.98 9.72
N VAL A 90 3.05 -9.14 9.84
CA VAL A 90 2.92 -7.68 9.74
C VAL A 90 2.45 -7.28 8.34
N ILE A 91 3.03 -7.85 7.28
CA ILE A 91 2.65 -7.52 5.90
C ILE A 91 1.21 -7.98 5.60
N TYR A 92 0.84 -9.21 5.98
CA TYR A 92 -0.52 -9.71 5.76
C TYR A 92 -1.57 -8.92 6.55
N SER A 93 -1.28 -8.58 7.79
CA SER A 93 -2.19 -7.78 8.62
C SER A 93 -2.37 -6.36 8.06
N ASN A 94 -1.26 -5.68 7.72
CA ASN A 94 -1.31 -4.32 7.19
C ASN A 94 -1.96 -4.26 5.79
N GLY A 95 -1.68 -5.25 4.94
CA GLY A 95 -2.33 -5.40 3.64
C GLY A 95 -3.83 -5.65 3.79
N GLY A 96 -4.23 -6.60 4.64
CA GLY A 96 -5.64 -6.93 4.86
C GLY A 96 -6.47 -5.74 5.33
N ILE A 97 -5.95 -4.93 6.26
CA ILE A 97 -6.63 -3.72 6.74
C ILE A 97 -6.78 -2.70 5.61
N THR A 98 -5.70 -2.41 4.86
CA THR A 98 -5.71 -1.41 3.79
C THR A 98 -6.62 -1.80 2.63
N PHE A 99 -6.47 -3.01 2.09
CA PHE A 99 -7.28 -3.50 0.97
C PHE A 99 -8.74 -3.70 1.38
N GLY A 100 -9.00 -4.17 2.61
CA GLY A 100 -10.35 -4.35 3.14
C GLY A 100 -11.12 -3.03 3.26
N SER A 101 -10.49 -1.98 3.80
CA SER A 101 -11.12 -0.66 3.92
C SER A 101 -11.38 -0.01 2.55
N VAL A 102 -10.42 -0.06 1.62
CA VAL A 102 -10.58 0.53 0.28
C VAL A 102 -11.67 -0.20 -0.52
N PHE A 103 -11.68 -1.54 -0.47
CA PHE A 103 -12.71 -2.34 -1.12
C PHE A 103 -14.11 -2.07 -0.53
N GLY A 104 -14.22 -1.90 0.79
CA GLY A 104 -15.49 -1.55 1.44
C GLY A 104 -16.09 -0.22 0.99
N VAL A 105 -15.26 0.83 0.87
CA VAL A 105 -15.72 2.14 0.39
C VAL A 105 -16.10 2.09 -1.10
N TYR A 106 -15.32 1.37 -1.92
CA TYR A 106 -15.63 1.18 -3.34
C TYR A 106 -16.98 0.49 -3.55
N LEU A 107 -17.23 -0.58 -2.80
CA LEU A 107 -18.49 -1.32 -2.82
C LEU A 107 -19.69 -0.48 -2.37
N TYR A 108 -19.50 0.35 -1.34
CA TYR A 108 -20.52 1.30 -0.88
C TYR A 108 -20.85 2.34 -1.95
N MET A 109 -19.83 2.92 -2.59
CA MET A 109 -19.99 3.87 -3.70
C MET A 109 -20.73 3.28 -4.90
N TYR A 110 -20.50 1.99 -5.22
CA TYR A 110 -21.15 1.30 -6.34
C TYR A 110 -22.60 0.87 -6.07
N ASN A 111 -23.19 1.28 -4.93
CA ASN A 111 -24.58 0.99 -4.55
C ASN A 111 -24.92 -0.50 -4.55
N ILE A 112 -23.94 -1.37 -4.29
CA ILE A 112 -24.19 -2.79 -4.03
C ILE A 112 -24.80 -2.84 -2.62
N HIS A 113 -26.08 -3.18 -2.54
CA HIS A 113 -26.87 -3.13 -1.32
C HIS A 113 -26.39 -4.21 -0.33
N PHE A 114 -25.43 -3.87 0.55
CA PHE A 114 -25.08 -4.73 1.67
C PHE A 114 -26.18 -4.61 2.74
N PRO A 115 -26.90 -5.71 3.09
CA PRO A 115 -27.84 -5.66 4.20
C PRO A 115 -27.09 -5.23 5.47
N LYS A 116 -27.79 -4.46 6.33
CA LYS A 116 -27.31 -3.68 7.50
C LYS A 116 -26.59 -4.46 8.64
N GLN A 117 -25.78 -5.45 8.34
CA GLN A 117 -24.93 -6.18 9.29
C GLN A 117 -23.43 -6.03 8.98
N GLY A 118 -23.05 -5.53 7.80
CA GLY A 118 -21.65 -5.39 7.37
C GLY A 118 -20.89 -4.19 7.95
N CYS A 119 -21.57 -3.23 8.60
CA CYS A 119 -20.91 -2.06 9.19
C CYS A 119 -20.07 -2.43 10.44
N LEU A 120 -20.30 -3.60 11.03
CA LEU A 120 -19.54 -4.08 12.18
C LEU A 120 -18.16 -4.62 11.79
N LEU A 121 -17.99 -5.15 10.58
CA LEU A 121 -16.77 -5.87 10.19
C LEU A 121 -15.58 -4.96 9.85
N VAL A 122 -15.82 -3.68 9.54
CA VAL A 122 -14.73 -2.68 9.42
C VAL A 122 -14.26 -2.20 10.81
N GLY A 123 -15.04 -2.45 11.88
CA GLY A 123 -14.72 -2.08 13.25
C GLY A 123 -14.03 -3.14 14.11
N VAL A 124 -13.94 -4.42 13.68
CA VAL A 124 -13.40 -5.52 14.52
C VAL A 124 -11.87 -5.62 14.43
N GLY A 125 -11.19 -4.47 14.45
CA GLY A 125 -9.74 -4.36 14.64
C GLY A 125 -9.35 -3.93 16.06
N LYS A 126 -10.31 -3.83 16.99
CA LYS A 126 -10.04 -3.50 18.40
C LYS A 126 -10.46 -4.66 19.30
N HIS A 127 -9.53 -5.60 19.48
CA HIS A 127 -9.61 -6.58 20.56
C HIS A 127 -9.16 -5.89 21.86
N ASP A 128 -10.17 -5.62 22.69
CA ASP A 128 -10.20 -5.47 24.16
C ASP A 128 -9.43 -4.33 24.86
N ILE A 129 -10.19 -3.40 25.48
CA ILE A 129 -10.23 -3.14 26.93
C ILE A 129 -11.05 -1.85 27.17
N ASN A 130 -12.16 -2.02 27.90
CA ASN A 130 -12.88 -1.05 28.73
C ASN A 130 -13.00 0.40 28.20
N ASP A 131 -14.15 0.75 27.63
CA ASP A 131 -14.94 1.92 28.03
C ASP A 131 -16.25 1.94 27.24
N GLY A 132 -17.36 1.93 27.97
CA GLY A 132 -18.69 2.11 27.40
C GLY A 132 -18.83 3.48 26.74
N ASN A 133 -19.85 3.62 25.90
CA ASN A 133 -20.36 4.89 25.33
C ASN A 133 -19.97 5.22 23.87
N CYS A 134 -20.32 4.34 22.94
CA CYS A 134 -20.59 4.71 21.54
C CYS A 134 -22.02 4.33 21.09
N TYR A 135 -23.00 4.47 21.99
CA TYR A 135 -24.43 4.47 21.64
C TYR A 135 -25.02 5.86 21.94
N GLY A 136 -24.51 6.86 21.23
CA GLY A 136 -25.07 8.20 21.21
C GLY A 136 -26.33 8.26 20.33
N GLY A 137 -27.48 7.95 20.91
CA GLY A 137 -28.68 8.77 20.70
C GLY A 137 -29.61 8.46 19.54
N THR A 138 -30.28 7.31 19.55
CA THR A 138 -31.70 7.26 19.11
C THR A 138 -32.56 7.81 20.25
N ARG A 139 -32.56 9.15 20.39
CA ARG A 139 -33.51 9.82 21.26
C ARG A 139 -34.89 9.80 20.57
N THR A 140 -35.76 9.00 21.15
CA THR A 140 -37.23 8.96 21.03
C THR A 140 -37.92 10.28 20.68
N SER A 141 -38.87 10.24 19.74
CA SER A 141 -40.21 10.85 19.86
C SER A 141 -41.08 10.19 18.77
N LYS A 142 -41.97 9.22 19.06
CA LYS A 142 -43.37 9.43 19.46
C LYS A 142 -43.89 10.82 19.06
N ILE A 143 -44.58 10.93 17.93
CA ILE A 143 -46.04 10.94 17.72
C ILE A 143 -46.25 10.87 16.20
#